data_AF-A0A0G0EFU5-F1
#
_entry.id   AF-A0A0G0EFU5-F1
#
_cell.length_a   1.000
_cell.length_b   1.000
_cell.length_c   1.000
_cell.angle_alpha   90.00
_cell.angle_beta   90.00
_cell.angle_gamma   90.00
#
_symmetry.space_group_name_H-M   'P 1'
#
loop_
_entity.id
_entity.type
_entity.pdbx_description
1 polymer ?
#
loop_
_entity_poly.entity_id
_entity_poly.type
_entity_poly.pdbx_seq_one_letter_code
_entity_poly.pdbx_strand_id
1 'polypeptide(L)'
;MDENASVQGTTVENLKKQILDNLYDGIMDAMLNGRATLKEGKESAHFILGKFKDVNTKTELLQFLYDLSTKWSIYNPYYVKMKYSLAEADDTKKIQDLKSKLYKFIQPS
;
A
#
# COMPACT_ATOMS: atom_id res chain seq x y z
N MET A 1 -32.87 2.45 -2.63
CA MET A 1 -32.73 3.86 -2.99
C MET A 1 -32.52 4.58 -1.67
N ASP A 2 -31.32 4.95 -1.25
CA ASP A 2 -30.14 5.29 -2.04
C ASP A 2 -28.85 4.75 -1.42
N GLU A 3 -27.97 4.38 -2.35
CA GLU A 3 -26.58 4.03 -2.15
C GLU A 3 -25.83 5.25 -1.61
N ASN A 4 -25.21 5.13 -0.44
CA ASN A 4 -24.04 5.93 -0.12
C ASN A 4 -23.20 5.23 0.95
N ALA A 5 -22.67 4.05 0.58
CA ALA A 5 -21.56 3.45 1.30
C ALA A 5 -20.34 4.36 1.07
N SER A 6 -20.13 5.29 2.00
CA SER A 6 -19.04 6.26 1.97
C SER A 6 -17.70 5.55 1.83
N VAL A 7 -17.01 5.80 0.72
CA VAL A 7 -15.59 5.48 0.55
C VAL A 7 -14.79 6.45 1.42
N GLN A 8 -14.82 6.25 2.73
CA GLN A 8 -14.06 7.02 3.71
C GLN A 8 -13.62 6.10 4.86
N GLY A 9 -12.30 5.89 4.98
CA GLY A 9 -11.69 5.48 6.24
C GLY A 9 -11.02 4.11 6.32
N THR A 10 -10.30 3.64 5.29
CA THR A 10 -9.30 2.60 5.56
C THR A 10 -8.18 3.23 6.39
N THR A 11 -8.26 3.08 7.71
CA THR A 11 -7.20 3.47 8.65
C THR A 11 -5.90 2.76 8.29
N VAL A 12 -4.76 3.39 8.61
CA VAL A 12 -3.44 2.79 8.38
C VAL A 12 -3.35 1.41 9.04
N GLU A 13 -3.98 1.21 10.19
CA GLU A 13 -4.15 -0.08 10.85
C GLU A 13 -4.76 -1.18 9.97
N ASN A 14 -5.85 -0.88 9.25
CA ASN A 14 -6.55 -1.84 8.41
C ASN A 14 -5.72 -2.19 7.16
N LEU A 15 -5.07 -1.18 6.57
CA LEU A 15 -4.11 -1.36 5.49
C LEU A 15 -2.91 -2.21 5.93
N LYS A 16 -2.42 -1.98 7.15
CA LYS A 16 -1.32 -2.74 7.74
C LYS A 16 -1.68 -4.21 7.86
N LYS A 17 -2.84 -4.55 8.40
CA LYS A 17 -3.28 -5.96 8.50
C LYS A 17 -3.34 -6.64 7.14
N GLN A 18 -4.01 -6.01 6.17
CA GLN A 18 -4.11 -6.56 4.81
C GLN A 18 -2.75 -6.74 4.14
N ILE A 19 -1.84 -5.77 4.29
CA ILE A 19 -0.49 -5.88 3.72
C ILE A 19 0.29 -6.98 4.42
N LEU A 20 0.19 -7.11 5.74
CA LEU A 20 0.90 -8.14 6.49
C LEU A 20 0.50 -9.55 6.03
N ASP A 21 -0.81 -9.81 5.91
CA ASP A 21 -1.32 -11.10 5.44
C ASP A 21 -0.81 -11.40 4.01
N ASN A 22 -0.90 -10.41 3.12
CA ASN A 22 -0.41 -10.50 1.75
C ASN A 22 1.11 -10.78 1.66
N LEU A 23 1.91 -10.20 2.56
CA LEU A 23 3.35 -10.42 2.63
C LEU A 23 3.68 -11.83 3.13
N TYR A 24 2.89 -12.37 4.07
CA TYR A 24 3.04 -13.74 4.55
C TYR A 24 2.69 -14.77 3.47
N ASP A 25 1.57 -14.56 2.78
CA ASP A 25 1.18 -15.42 1.65
C ASP A 25 2.25 -15.37 0.55
N GLY A 26 2.79 -14.18 0.28
CA GLY A 26 3.86 -13.98 -0.70
C GLY A 26 5.14 -14.75 -0.40
N ILE A 27 5.63 -14.71 0.85
CA ILE A 27 6.83 -15.46 1.23
C ILE A 27 6.58 -16.96 1.31
N MET A 28 5.40 -17.38 1.78
CA MET A 28 5.02 -18.79 1.82
C MET A 28 4.95 -19.38 0.42
N ASP A 29 4.29 -18.71 -0.51
CA ASP A 29 4.24 -19.13 -1.92
C ASP A 29 5.63 -19.11 -2.56
N ALA A 30 6.46 -18.09 -2.27
CA ALA A 30 7.83 -18.06 -2.77
C ALA A 30 8.66 -19.24 -2.25
N MET A 31 8.50 -19.64 -0.99
CA MET A 31 9.18 -20.82 -0.42
C MET A 31 8.65 -22.13 -1.00
N LEU A 32 7.33 -22.29 -1.14
CA LEU A 32 6.71 -23.49 -1.70
C LEU A 32 7.13 -23.73 -3.16
N ASN A 33 7.31 -22.65 -3.92
CA ASN A 33 7.74 -22.71 -5.33
C ASN A 33 9.26 -22.62 -5.52
N GLY A 34 10.05 -22.68 -4.44
CA GLY A 34 11.52 -22.63 -4.51
C GLY A 34 12.11 -21.29 -4.97
N ARG A 35 11.32 -20.21 -4.97
CA ARG A 35 11.75 -18.83 -5.29
C ARG A 35 12.37 -18.11 -4.11
N ALA A 36 12.20 -18.65 -2.90
CA ALA A 36 12.84 -18.19 -1.67
C ALA A 36 13.27 -19.39 -0.83
N THR A 37 14.38 -19.25 -0.13
CA THR A 37 14.87 -20.24 0.84
C THR A 37 14.20 -20.04 2.20
N LEU A 38 14.23 -21.09 3.03
CA LEU A 38 13.80 -21.00 4.44
C LEU A 38 14.56 -19.90 5.21
N LYS A 39 15.85 -19.70 4.87
CA LYS A 39 16.68 -18.66 5.48
C LYS A 39 16.14 -17.27 5.14
N GLU A 40 15.92 -17.00 3.85
CA GLU A 40 15.34 -15.73 3.40
C GLU A 40 13.96 -15.49 4.00
N GLY A 41 13.11 -16.52 4.10
CA GLY A 41 11.81 -16.40 4.75
C GLY A 41 11.88 -16.07 6.23
N LYS A 42 12.84 -16.65 6.97
CA LYS A 42 13.08 -16.29 8.37
C LYS A 42 13.58 -14.85 8.53
N GLU A 43 14.55 -14.44 7.71
CA GLU A 43 15.14 -13.11 7.77
C GLU A 43 14.13 -12.02 7.41
N SER A 44 13.34 -12.23 6.34
CA SER A 44 12.32 -11.28 5.93
C SER A 44 11.18 -11.19 6.95
N ALA A 45 10.71 -12.32 7.50
CA ALA A 45 9.69 -12.32 8.54
C ALA A 45 10.15 -11.57 9.81
N HIS A 46 11.40 -11.77 10.22
CA HIS A 46 11.96 -11.05 11.37
C HIS A 46 12.04 -9.55 11.10
N PHE A 47 12.48 -9.17 9.89
CA PHE A 47 12.51 -7.76 9.48
C PHE A 47 11.13 -7.12 9.46
N ILE A 48 10.12 -7.83 8.91
CA ILE A 48 8.73 -7.38 8.88
C ILE A 48 8.23 -7.17 10.30
N LEU A 49 8.29 -8.19 11.16
CA LEU A 49 7.80 -8.10 12.55
C LEU A 49 8.51 -7.03 13.38
N GLY A 50 9.79 -6.78 13.11
CA GLY A 50 10.60 -5.77 13.79
C GLY A 50 10.22 -4.35 13.39
N LYS A 51 10.17 -4.05 12.08
CA LYS A 51 9.94 -2.68 11.58
C LYS A 51 8.48 -2.29 11.43
N PHE A 52 7.58 -3.26 11.24
CA PHE A 52 6.19 -2.96 10.89
C PHE A 52 5.38 -2.33 12.04
N LYS A 53 5.84 -2.50 13.28
CA LYS A 53 5.21 -1.90 14.47
C LYS A 53 5.29 -0.37 14.44
N ASP A 54 6.39 0.17 13.91
CA ASP A 54 6.68 1.60 13.93
C ASP A 54 6.05 2.37 12.76
N VAL A 55 5.40 1.68 11.83
CA VAL A 55 4.73 2.27 10.67
C VAL A 55 3.39 2.86 11.09
N ASN A 56 3.24 4.18 11.06
CA ASN A 56 2.01 4.88 11.48
C ASN A 56 1.33 5.63 10.33
N THR A 57 2.04 5.85 9.23
CA THR A 57 1.54 6.60 8.07
C THR A 57 1.61 5.77 6.79
N LYS A 58 0.84 6.18 5.78
CA LYS A 58 0.90 5.57 4.44
C LYS A 58 2.27 5.75 3.78
N THR A 59 2.95 6.87 4.03
CA THR A 59 4.29 7.15 3.51
C THR A 59 5.34 6.23 4.12
N GLU A 60 5.30 6.04 5.45
CA GLU A 60 6.19 5.09 6.13
C GLU A 60 5.93 3.65 5.68
N LEU A 61 4.67 3.30 5.43
CA LEU A 61 4.30 1.99 4.90
C LEU A 61 4.87 1.77 3.49
N LEU A 62 4.81 2.78 2.63
CA LEU A 62 5.42 2.73 1.30
C LEU A 62 6.94 2.59 1.39
N GLN A 63 7.59 3.36 2.27
CA GLN A 63 9.04 3.27 2.49
C GLN A 63 9.43 1.90 3.04
N PHE A 64 8.66 1.35 3.98
CA PHE A 64 8.86 0.01 4.51
C PHE A 64 8.81 -1.04 3.40
N LEU A 65 7.81 -0.96 2.50
CA LEU A 65 7.69 -1.89 1.38
C LEU A 65 8.84 -1.75 0.38
N TYR A 66 9.35 -0.54 0.17
CA TYR A 66 10.55 -0.29 -0.63
C TYR A 66 11.81 -0.92 0.00
N ASP A 67 12.05 -0.68 1.29
CA ASP A 67 13.18 -1.28 2.03
C ASP A 67 13.10 -2.82 2.00
N LEU A 68 11.89 -3.37 2.09
CA LEU A 68 11.64 -4.80 2.05
C LEU A 68 11.92 -5.36 0.64
N SER A 69 11.47 -4.68 -0.41
CA SER A 69 11.61 -5.16 -1.79
C SER A 69 13.02 -5.01 -2.35
N THR A 70 13.79 -4.04 -1.85
CA THR A 70 15.22 -3.89 -2.17
C THR A 70 16.08 -5.00 -1.57
N LYS A 71 15.70 -5.52 -0.39
CA LYS A 71 16.37 -6.65 0.24
C LYS A 71 15.94 -8.00 -0.33
N TRP A 72 14.65 -8.17 -0.58
CA TRP A 72 14.07 -9.40 -1.11
C TRP A 72 13.11 -9.08 -2.27
N SER A 73 13.54 -9.43 -3.48
CA SER A 73 12.86 -9.08 -4.74
C SER A 73 11.43 -9.61 -4.85
N ILE A 74 11.11 -10.68 -4.12
CA ILE A 74 9.75 -11.27 -4.04
C ILE A 74 8.69 -10.25 -3.60
N TYR A 75 9.09 -9.19 -2.89
CA TYR A 75 8.15 -8.18 -2.38
C TYR A 75 7.93 -7.00 -3.34
N ASN A 76 8.63 -6.95 -4.47
CA ASN A 76 8.47 -5.87 -5.48
C ASN A 76 7.00 -5.65 -5.91
N PRO A 77 6.19 -6.70 -6.18
CA PRO A 77 4.80 -6.51 -6.58
C PRO A 77 3.97 -5.73 -5.55
N TYR A 78 4.24 -5.91 -4.25
CA TYR A 78 3.51 -5.25 -3.17
C TYR A 78 3.88 -3.77 -3.05
N TYR A 79 5.18 -3.45 -3.16
CA TYR A 79 5.64 -2.06 -3.22
C TYR A 79 5.03 -1.32 -4.41
N VAL A 80 5.10 -1.93 -5.60
CA VAL A 80 4.58 -1.34 -6.84
C VAL A 80 3.08 -1.10 -6.75
N LYS A 81 2.30 -2.08 -6.26
CA LYS A 81 0.85 -1.94 -6.08
C LYS A 81 0.49 -0.79 -5.13
N MET A 82 1.18 -0.68 -3.99
CA MET A 82 0.95 0.41 -3.03
C MET A 82 1.32 1.77 -3.62
N LYS A 83 2.45 1.87 -4.33
CA LYS A 83 2.89 3.10 -4.98
C LYS A 83 1.84 3.62 -5.97
N TYR A 84 1.31 2.74 -6.83
CA TYR A 84 0.28 3.13 -7.79
C TYR A 84 -1.04 3.51 -7.12
N SER A 85 -1.47 2.77 -6.08
CA SER A 85 -2.68 3.11 -5.33
C SER A 85 -2.61 4.51 -4.69
N LEU A 86 -1.43 4.90 -4.19
CA LEU A 86 -1.22 6.25 -3.65
C LEU A 86 -1.24 7.32 -4.75
N ALA A 87 -0.61 7.06 -5.89
CA ALA A 87 -0.61 7.98 -7.03
C ALA A 87 -2.01 8.20 -7.60
N GLU A 88 -2.82 7.14 -7.73
CA GLU A 88 -4.20 7.22 -8.21
C GLU A 88 -5.09 8.07 -7.28
N ALA A 89 -4.90 7.95 -5.97
CA ALA A 89 -5.61 8.77 -4.98
C ALA A 89 -5.24 10.26 -5.12
N ASP A 90 -3.95 10.56 -5.32
CA ASP A 90 -3.48 11.93 -5.54
C ASP A 90 -4.01 12.52 -6.85
N ASP A 91 -4.03 11.75 -7.92
CA ASP A 91 -4.53 12.21 -9.23
C ASP A 91 -6.04 12.42 -9.22
N THR A 92 -6.80 11.56 -8.54
CA THR A 92 -8.24 11.74 -8.33
C THR A 92 -8.52 13.04 -7.58
N LYS A 93 -7.74 13.35 -6.54
CA LYS A 93 -7.87 14.59 -5.78
C LYS A 93 -7.57 15.82 -6.64
N LYS A 94 -6.51 15.78 -7.46
CA LYS A 94 -6.20 16.86 -8.40
C LYS A 94 -7.31 17.08 -9.43
N ILE A 95 -7.90 16.01 -9.96
CA ILE A 95 -9.03 16.08 -10.90
C ILE A 95 -10.24 16.73 -10.23
N GLN A 96 -10.55 16.36 -8.98
CA GLN A 96 -11.63 17.00 -8.21
C GLN A 96 -11.35 18.49 -7.98
N ASP A 97 -10.14 18.86 -7.57
CA ASP A 97 -9.74 20.27 -7.40
C ASP A 97 -9.85 21.06 -8.70
N LEU A 98 -9.43 20.47 -9.83
CA LEU A 98 -9.57 21.07 -11.16
C LEU A 98 -11.03 21.25 -11.56
N LYS A 99 -11.88 20.23 -11.33
CA LYS A 99 -13.33 20.32 -11.57
C LYS A 99 -13.95 21.43 -10.74
N SER A 100 -13.61 21.55 -9.45
CA SER A 100 -14.12 22.61 -8.58
C SER A 100 -13.65 24.00 -9.02
N LYS A 101 -12.40 24.15 -9.46
CA LYS A 101 -11.88 25.42 -9.99
C LYS A 101 -12.57 25.82 -11.30
N LEU A 102 -12.75 24.87 -12.22
CA LEU A 102 -13.50 25.08 -13.45
C LEU A 102 -14.94 25.47 -13.15
N TYR A 103 -15.64 24.75 -12.26
CA TYR A 103 -17.02 25.05 -11.91
C TYR A 103 -17.20 26.48 -11.37
N LYS A 104 -16.28 26.94 -10.49
CA LYS A 104 -16.26 28.32 -9.98
C LYS A 104 -15.94 29.36 -11.05
N PHE A 105 -15.17 29.00 -12.07
CA PHE A 105 -14.80 29.91 -13.16
C PHE A 105 -15.93 30.07 -14.19
N ILE A 106 -16.71 29.01 -14.42
CA ILE A 106 -17.75 28.98 -15.47
C ILE A 106 -19.14 29.37 -14.91
N GLN A 107 -19.36 29.35 -13.59
CA GLN A 107 -20.57 29.93 -13.00
C GLN A 107 -20.46 31.45 -12.96
N PRO A 108 -21.23 32.19 -13.79
CA PRO A 108 -21.31 33.63 -13.66
C PRO A 108 -22.12 33.95 -12.40
N SER A 109 -21.63 34.89 -11.60
CA SER A 109 -22.38 35.56 -10.54
C SER A 109 -23.64 36.24 -11.08
#